data_AF-A0A6B0DWC6-F1
#
_entry.id   AF-A0A6B0DWC6-F1
#
_cell.length_a   1.000
_cell.length_b   1.000
_cell.length_c   1.000
_cell.angle_alpha   90.00
_cell.angle_beta   90.00
_cell.angle_gamma   90.00
#
_symmetry.space_group_name_H-M   'P 1'
#
loop_
_entity.id
_entity.type
_entity.pdbx_description
1 polymer ?
#
loop_
_entity_poly.entity_id
_entity_poly.type
_entity_poly.pdbx_seq_one_letter_code
_entity_poly.pdbx_strand_id
1 'polypeptide(L)'
;MKAKLVGISMLNIMGKEARHLVFEIVSAQQGESHIALGPELRNIAQMAGLSQESLMALFNTIQQLQGMQQKYNFTLIIYNDEYIDLGINFDVGKIYEFIFEGGKIQIKLEE
;
A
#
# COMPACT_ATOMS: atom_id res chain seq x y z
N MET A 1 8.53 3.44 6.29
CA MET A 1 7.56 3.02 5.25
C MET A 1 8.14 3.38 3.90
N LYS A 2 8.12 2.48 2.91
CA LYS A 2 8.63 2.76 1.56
C LYS A 2 7.48 2.97 0.58
N ALA A 3 7.57 3.99 -0.27
CA ALA A 3 6.54 4.27 -1.26
C ALA A 3 7.14 4.85 -2.54
N LYS A 4 6.61 4.41 -3.68
CA LYS A 4 7.02 4.89 -5.01
C LYS A 4 6.19 6.11 -5.38
N LEU A 5 6.83 7.19 -5.80
CA LEU A 5 6.11 8.34 -6.34
C LEU A 5 5.57 7.98 -7.73
N VAL A 6 4.26 8.05 -7.91
CA VAL A 6 3.58 7.66 -9.17
C VAL A 6 2.97 8.84 -9.91
N GLY A 7 2.81 9.99 -9.26
CA GLY A 7 2.24 11.17 -9.91
C GLY A 7 2.54 12.47 -9.17
N ILE A 8 2.71 13.53 -9.95
CA ILE A 8 2.80 14.92 -9.49
C ILE A 8 1.77 15.72 -10.25
N SER A 9 0.93 16.47 -9.55
CA SER A 9 -0.02 17.40 -10.16
C SER A 9 -0.07 18.71 -9.38
N MET A 10 -0.46 19.79 -10.07
CA MET A 10 -0.78 21.07 -9.46
C MET A 10 -2.29 21.18 -9.34
N LEU A 11 -2.79 21.49 -8.14
CA LEU A 11 -4.20 21.69 -7.88
C LEU A 11 -4.42 23.04 -7.19
N ASN A 12 -5.59 23.62 -7.41
CA ASN A 12 -6.08 24.74 -6.62
C ASN A 12 -6.99 24.19 -5.52
N ILE A 13 -6.56 24.31 -4.27
CA ILE A 13 -7.29 23.86 -3.08
C ILE A 13 -7.67 25.10 -2.29
N MET A 14 -8.97 25.40 -2.20
CA MET A 14 -9.51 26.54 -1.46
C MET A 14 -8.89 27.90 -1.88
N GLY A 15 -8.59 28.07 -3.16
CA GLY A 15 -8.00 29.31 -3.69
C GLY A 15 -6.46 29.36 -3.62
N LYS A 16 -5.81 28.33 -3.07
CA LYS A 16 -4.35 28.23 -2.96
C LYS A 16 -3.82 27.19 -3.93
N GLU A 17 -2.72 27.51 -4.60
CA GLU A 17 -1.99 26.52 -5.39
C GLU A 17 -1.26 25.54 -4.46
N ALA A 18 -1.44 24.25 -4.73
CA ALA A 18 -0.80 23.18 -3.98
C ALA A 18 -0.26 22.11 -4.94
N ARG A 19 0.92 21.59 -4.61
CA ARG A 19 1.49 20.42 -5.27
C ARG A 19 0.94 19.15 -4.63
N HIS A 20 0.37 18.28 -5.45
CA HIS A 20 -0.11 16.96 -5.07
C HIS A 20 0.92 15.91 -5.49
N LEU A 21 1.46 15.18 -4.52
CA LEU A 21 2.40 14.08 -4.74
C LEU A 21 1.71 12.76 -4.36
N VAL A 22 1.46 11.90 -5.34
CA VAL A 22 0.78 10.62 -5.14
C VAL A 22 1.81 9.50 -5.02
N PHE A 23 1.76 8.79 -3.90
CA PHE A 23 2.67 7.68 -3.59
C PHE A 23 1.93 6.36 -3.52
N GLU A 24 2.47 5.34 -4.16
CA GLU A 24 2.05 3.94 -4.05
C GLU A 24 2.93 3.23 -3.01
N ILE A 25 2.34 2.69 -1.94
CA ILE A 25 3.08 2.00 -0.88
C ILE A 25 3.73 0.73 -1.48
N VAL A 26 5.06 0.64 -1.35
CA VAL A 26 5.81 -0.55 -1.73
C VAL A 26 5.65 -1.55 -0.59
N SER A 27 4.72 -2.49 -0.73
CA SER A 27 4.67 -3.61 0.20
C SER A 27 5.89 -4.49 -0.03
N ALA A 28 6.72 -4.66 1.00
CA ALA A 28 7.62 -5.79 1.04
C ALA A 28 6.74 -7.04 0.94
N GLN A 29 7.04 -7.90 -0.03
CA GLN A 29 6.34 -9.15 -0.28
C GLN A 29 6.01 -9.87 1.03
N GLN A 30 4.72 -10.00 1.37
CA GLN A 30 4.26 -11.15 2.15
C GLN A 30 3.81 -12.22 1.15
N GLY A 31 4.80 -12.87 0.54
CA GLY A 31 4.69 -14.31 0.36
C GLY A 31 4.62 -14.94 1.75
N GLU A 32 3.81 -15.98 1.90
CA GLU A 32 3.56 -16.73 3.13
C GLU A 32 2.60 -16.11 4.17
N SER A 33 1.44 -15.62 3.73
CA SER A 33 0.22 -15.89 4.51
C SER A 33 -0.26 -17.31 4.19
N HIS A 34 0.45 -18.32 4.69
CA HIS A 34 -0.14 -19.65 4.82
C HIS A 34 -1.20 -19.55 5.91
N ILE A 35 -2.47 -19.37 5.54
CA ILE A 35 -3.56 -19.72 6.44
C ILE A 35 -3.43 -21.24 6.61
N ALA A 36 -2.81 -21.66 7.71
CA ALA A 36 -2.89 -23.04 8.14
C ALA A 36 -4.39 -23.34 8.27
N LEU A 37 -4.88 -24.31 7.50
CA LEU A 37 -6.25 -24.79 7.63
C LEU A 37 -6.41 -25.29 9.06
N GLY A 38 -7.00 -24.45 9.92
CA GLY A 38 -7.41 -24.84 11.25
C GLY A 38 -8.37 -26.03 11.15
N PRO A 39 -8.35 -26.97 12.11
CA PRO A 39 -9.29 -28.08 12.17
C PRO A 39 -10.75 -27.63 12.02
N GLU A 40 -11.09 -26.39 12.40
CA GLU A 40 -12.45 -25.84 12.29
C GLU A 40 -12.92 -25.70 10.83
N LEU A 41 -12.06 -25.24 9.91
CA LEU A 41 -12.43 -25.06 8.49
C LEU A 41 -12.68 -26.40 7.79
N ARG A 42 -11.89 -27.43 8.14
CA ARG A 42 -12.09 -28.80 7.64
C ARG A 42 -13.43 -29.37 8.09
N ASN A 43 -13.82 -29.10 9.33
CA ASN A 43 -15.10 -29.55 9.88
C ASN A 43 -16.29 -28.84 9.21
N ILE A 44 -16.20 -27.52 9.01
CA ILE A 44 -17.24 -26.74 8.28
C ILE A 44 -17.41 -27.25 6.85
N ALA A 45 -16.32 -27.62 6.17
CA ALA A 45 -16.34 -28.16 4.83
C ALA A 45 -17.04 -29.51 4.71
N GLN A 46 -16.74 -30.41 5.65
CA GLN A 46 -17.36 -31.72 5.74
C GLN A 46 -18.86 -31.59 6.05
N MET A 47 -19.24 -30.64 6.91
CA MET A 47 -20.64 -30.34 7.19
C MET A 47 -21.37 -29.74 5.97
N ALA A 48 -20.67 -29.00 5.11
CA ALA A 48 -21.21 -28.42 3.88
C ALA A 48 -21.17 -29.38 2.66
N GLY A 49 -20.68 -30.62 2.84
CA GLY A 49 -20.58 -31.61 1.76
C GLY A 49 -19.54 -31.29 0.69
N LEU A 50 -18.59 -30.38 0.98
CA LEU A 50 -17.55 -29.99 0.02
C LEU A 50 -16.42 -31.03 0.03
N SER A 51 -16.00 -31.47 -1.15
CA SER A 51 -14.78 -32.27 -1.28
C SER A 51 -13.55 -31.43 -0.92
N GLN A 52 -12.50 -32.10 -0.45
CA GLN A 52 -11.23 -31.45 -0.11
C GLN A 52 -10.64 -30.68 -1.32
N GLU A 53 -10.81 -31.20 -2.52
CA GLU A 53 -10.36 -30.57 -3.77
C GLU A 53 -11.11 -29.26 -4.04
N SER A 54 -12.44 -29.24 -3.89
CA SER A 54 -13.25 -28.04 -4.06
C SER A 54 -12.91 -26.96 -3.03
N LEU A 55 -12.58 -27.35 -1.80
CA LEU A 55 -12.20 -26.41 -0.76
C LEU A 55 -10.83 -25.79 -1.03
N MET A 56 -9.85 -26.60 -1.47
CA MET A 56 -8.54 -26.09 -1.89
C MET A 56 -8.65 -25.19 -3.13
N ALA A 57 -9.54 -25.50 -4.07
CA ALA A 57 -9.81 -24.65 -5.23
C ALA A 57 -10.43 -23.30 -4.83
N LEU A 58 -11.43 -23.30 -3.94
CA LEU A 58 -12.00 -22.08 -3.36
C LEU A 58 -10.95 -21.27 -2.60
N PHE A 59 -10.11 -21.94 -1.81
CA PHE A 59 -9.03 -21.30 -1.07
C PHE A 59 -8.01 -20.65 -2.01
N ASN A 60 -7.55 -21.35 -3.04
CA ASN A 60 -6.64 -20.81 -4.04
C ASN A 60 -7.27 -19.64 -4.80
N THR A 61 -8.57 -19.71 -5.08
CA THR A 61 -9.31 -18.61 -5.72
C THR A 61 -9.38 -17.39 -4.81
N ILE A 62 -9.66 -17.59 -3.52
CA ILE A 62 -9.67 -16.52 -2.51
C ILE A 62 -8.26 -15.93 -2.34
N GLN A 63 -7.22 -16.76 -2.29
CA GLN A 63 -5.83 -16.30 -2.24
C GLN A 63 -5.42 -15.56 -3.51
N GLN A 64 -5.90 -15.95 -4.69
CA GLN A 64 -5.67 -15.21 -5.93
C GLN A 64 -6.43 -13.88 -5.96
N LEU A 65 -7.66 -13.85 -5.46
CA LEU A 65 -8.45 -12.62 -5.31
C LEU A 65 -7.87 -11.67 -4.26
N GLN A 66 -7.30 -12.20 -3.18
CA GLN A 66 -6.54 -11.44 -2.18
C GLN A 66 -5.11 -11.10 -2.65
N GLY A 67 -4.57 -11.88 -3.59
CA GLY A 67 -3.31 -11.67 -4.29
C GLY A 67 -3.39 -10.60 -5.39
N MET A 68 -4.59 -10.08 -5.68
CA MET A 68 -4.73 -8.76 -6.29
C MET A 68 -4.23 -7.74 -5.27
N GLN A 69 -2.92 -7.46 -5.31
CA GLN A 69 -2.24 -6.47 -4.49
C GLN A 69 -3.13 -5.23 -4.34
N GLN A 70 -3.73 -5.04 -3.17
CA GLN A 70 -4.33 -3.75 -2.83
C GLN A 70 -3.18 -2.75 -2.77
N LYS A 71 -2.99 -2.02 -3.87
CA LYS A 71 -2.04 -0.93 -3.97
C LYS A 71 -2.59 0.22 -3.14
N TYR A 72 -2.14 0.30 -1.90
CA TYR A 72 -2.46 1.41 -1.03
C TYR A 72 -1.73 2.65 -1.52
N ASN A 73 -2.48 3.72 -1.76
CA ASN A 73 -1.94 5.00 -2.17
C ASN A 73 -2.18 6.03 -1.07
N PHE A 74 -1.23 6.94 -0.89
CA PHE A 74 -1.44 8.15 -0.10
C PHE A 74 -0.95 9.37 -0.89
N THR A 75 -1.39 10.55 -0.47
CA THR A 75 -1.02 11.82 -1.12
C THR A 75 -0.35 12.74 -0.11
N LEU A 76 0.78 13.30 -0.48
CA LEU A 76 1.39 14.44 0.21
C LEU A 76 0.98 15.72 -0.52
N ILE A 77 0.39 16.66 0.20
CA ILE A 77 -0.06 17.96 -0.32
C ILE A 77 0.86 19.02 0.25
N ILE A 78 1.49 19.80 -0.64
CA ILE A 78 2.39 20.89 -0.27
C ILE A 78 1.77 22.19 -0.79
N TYR A 79 1.33 23.06 0.13
CA TYR A 79 0.77 24.36 -0.23
C TYR A 79 1.89 25.34 -0.58
N ASN A 80 1.75 26.09 -1.68
CA ASN A 80 2.80 26.99 -2.15
C ASN A 80 3.07 28.19 -1.23
N ASP A 81 2.11 28.58 -0.39
CA ASP A 81 2.24 29.69 0.57
C ASP A 81 2.97 29.28 1.85
N GLU A 82 3.09 27.98 2.11
CA GLU A 82 3.96 27.42 3.12
C GLU A 82 5.31 27.12 2.45
N TYR A 83 6.29 28.01 2.57
CA TYR A 83 7.66 27.73 2.09
C TYR A 83 8.25 26.60 2.94
N ILE A 84 7.96 25.37 2.55
CA ILE A 84 8.53 24.16 3.13
C ILE A 84 9.63 23.70 2.18
N ASP A 85 10.86 24.05 2.51
CA ASP A 85 12.02 23.41 1.89
C ASP A 85 12.13 21.99 2.46
N LEU A 86 11.67 21.02 1.68
CA LEU A 86 11.74 19.60 2.04
C LEU A 86 13.16 19.04 1.86
N GLY A 87 14.12 19.82 1.33
CA GLY A 87 15.49 19.40 1.09
C GLY A 87 15.64 18.24 0.11
N ILE A 88 14.56 17.86 -0.57
CA ILE A 88 14.46 16.71 -1.47
C ILE A 88 13.67 17.13 -2.70
N ASN A 89 14.23 16.85 -3.88
CA ASN A 89 13.50 16.93 -5.14
C ASN A 89 12.74 15.62 -5.38
N PHE A 90 11.43 15.75 -5.61
CA PHE A 90 10.54 14.62 -5.85
C PHE A 90 10.48 14.31 -7.35
N ASP A 91 10.84 13.08 -7.72
CA ASP A 91 10.88 12.59 -9.08
C ASP A 91 10.00 11.35 -9.23
N VAL A 92 9.13 11.38 -10.25
CA VAL A 92 8.21 10.26 -10.52
C VAL A 92 9.02 9.00 -10.83
N GLY A 93 8.60 7.88 -10.25
CA GLY A 93 9.23 6.58 -10.41
C GLY A 93 10.24 6.22 -9.33
N LYS A 94 10.70 7.19 -8.54
CA LYS A 94 11.61 6.96 -7.41
C LYS A 94 10.87 6.45 -6.18
N ILE A 95 11.59 5.70 -5.34
CA ILE A 95 11.09 5.18 -4.07
C ILE A 95 11.64 6.04 -2.95
N TYR A 96 10.76 6.40 -2.01
CA TYR A 96 11.08 7.22 -0.86
C TYR A 96 10.77 6.47 0.42
N GLU A 97 11.67 6.59 1.39
CA GLU A 97 11.49 6.09 2.74
C GLU A 97 10.95 7.20 3.65
N PHE A 98 9.79 6.96 4.24
CA PHE A 98 9.13 7.80 5.22
C PHE A 98 9.36 7.21 6.63
N ILE A 99 10.06 7.96 7.47
CA ILE A 99 10.42 7.60 8.85
C ILE A 99 9.62 8.51 9.79
N PHE A 100 8.84 7.92 10.69
CA PHE A 100 7.97 8.64 11.62
C PHE A 100 8.52 8.47 13.05
N GLU A 101 9.10 9.53 13.61
CA GLU A 101 9.73 9.51 14.93
C GLU A 101 9.38 10.75 15.74
N GLY A 102 8.86 10.57 16.96
CA GLY A 102 8.60 11.68 17.90
C GLY A 102 7.70 12.79 17.34
N GLY A 103 6.70 12.45 16.51
CA GLY A 103 5.81 13.42 15.86
C GLY A 103 6.42 14.14 14.65
N LYS A 104 7.64 13.78 14.23
CA LYS A 104 8.29 14.28 13.03
C LYS A 104 8.25 13.23 11.92
N ILE A 105 8.23 13.71 10.67
CA ILE A 105 8.35 12.89 9.47
C ILE A 105 9.68 13.23 8.81
N GLN A 106 10.56 12.26 8.68
CA GLN A 106 11.76 12.36 7.85
C GLN A 106 11.52 11.58 6.56
N ILE A 107 11.85 12.20 5.43
CA ILE A 107 11.75 11.58 4.10
C ILE A 107 13.18 11.39 3.59
N LYS A 108 13.47 10.24 2.99
CA LYS A 108 14.77 9.94 2.35
C LYS A 108 14.52 9.33 0.97
N LEU A 109 15.37 9.65 0.01
CA LEU A 109 15.39 8.96 -1.28
C LEU A 109 16.07 7.59 -1.07
N GLU A 110 15.45 6.53 -1.56
CA GLU A 110 16.06 5.20 -1.59
C GLU A 110 16.95 5.12 -2.85
N GLU A 111 18.26 4.99 -2.65
CA GLU A 111 19.27 4.85 -3.72
C GLU A 111 19.25 3.46 -4.38
#